data_AF-A0A6I8LEB2-F1
#
_entry.id   AF-A0A6I8LEB2-F1
#
_cell.length_a   1.000
_cell.length_b   1.000
_cell.length_c   1.000
_cell.angle_alpha   90.00
_cell.angle_beta   90.00
_cell.angle_gamma   90.00
#
_symmetry.space_group_name_H-M   'P 1'
#
loop_
_entity.id
_entity.type
_entity.pdbx_description
1 polymer ?
#
loop_
_entity_poly.entity_id
_entity_poly.type
_entity_poly.pdbx_seq_one_letter_code
_entity_poly.pdbx_strand_id
1 'polypeptide(L)'
;MSDLKSYVSLQARLFDFLAQQEESTLQAIADGTLRLTVTGADDVSRETPVDPLESPSSEPVQAARDLPKLDSRSDRRIYLNAAKPTVAELKATARNLGIKITSGVRLRDDLIEYLAVHAGDRDDVSRPEHEIRPRAPLAAVADKPDVSRRSPTPETLVPDDDRKPAVDVAAIASHLRELETESDGAAYLDAQRLDKAALLAVAAELQLTRVTRLSQRELKKRVLYQAIGARRKFAGLRKW
;
A
#
# COMPACT_ATOMS: atom_id res chain seq x y z
N MET A 1 26.31 30.89 -4.54
CA MET A 1 25.31 30.73 -5.64
C MET A 1 24.15 29.79 -5.29
N SER A 2 24.27 28.92 -4.28
CA SER A 2 23.18 28.06 -3.78
C SER A 2 21.99 28.85 -3.24
N ASP A 3 22.27 29.92 -2.50
CA ASP A 3 21.25 30.59 -1.69
C ASP A 3 20.26 31.38 -2.55
N LEU A 4 20.73 31.95 -3.66
CA LEU A 4 19.88 32.60 -4.65
C LEU A 4 18.92 31.61 -5.31
N LYS A 5 19.39 30.40 -5.65
CA LYS A 5 18.52 29.36 -6.23
C LYS A 5 17.47 28.89 -5.22
N SER A 6 17.86 28.72 -3.96
CA SER A 6 16.92 28.37 -2.88
C SER A 6 15.87 29.45 -2.66
N TYR A 7 16.27 30.73 -2.67
CA TYR A 7 15.36 31.86 -2.54
C TYR A 7 14.34 31.93 -3.70
N VAL A 8 14.82 31.83 -4.94
CA VAL A 8 13.93 31.82 -6.13
C VAL A 8 12.98 30.63 -6.09
N SER A 9 13.45 29.45 -5.66
CA SER A 9 12.60 28.26 -5.52
C SER A 9 11.54 28.43 -4.43
N LEU A 10 11.88 29.10 -3.33
CA LEU A 10 10.94 29.40 -2.24
C LEU A 10 9.87 30.40 -2.70
N GLN A 11 10.27 31.46 -3.42
CA GLN A 11 9.33 32.43 -3.99
C GLN A 11 8.34 31.76 -4.95
N ALA A 12 8.84 30.91 -5.86
CA ALA A 12 7.98 30.18 -6.79
C ALA A 12 6.93 29.33 -6.06
N ARG A 13 7.36 28.58 -5.04
CA ARG A 13 6.45 27.76 -4.21
C ARG A 13 5.43 28.60 -3.45
N LEU A 14 5.83 29.77 -2.94
CA LEU A 14 4.93 30.68 -2.25
C LEU A 14 3.83 31.18 -3.21
N PHE A 15 4.18 31.57 -4.43
CA PHE A 15 3.20 32.00 -5.43
C PHE A 15 2.27 30.87 -5.86
N ASP A 16 2.80 29.66 -6.10
CA ASP A 16 1.98 28.49 -6.43
C ASP A 16 1.00 28.15 -5.30
N PHE A 17 1.44 28.24 -4.04
CA PHE A 17 0.58 28.04 -2.88
C PHE A 17 -0.55 29.07 -2.80
N LEU A 18 -0.20 30.36 -2.95
CA LEU A 18 -1.17 31.45 -2.92
C LEU A 18 -2.19 31.35 -4.06
N ALA A 19 -1.77 30.90 -5.24
CA ALA A 19 -2.66 30.69 -6.39
C ALA A 19 -3.70 29.58 -6.18
N GLN A 20 -3.49 28.69 -5.22
CA GLN A 20 -4.41 27.59 -4.88
C GLN A 20 -5.36 27.94 -3.72
N GLN A 21 -5.16 29.07 -3.03
CA GLN A 21 -6.00 29.44 -1.90
C GLN A 21 -7.29 30.13 -2.35
N GLU A 22 -8.34 29.96 -1.55
CA GLU A 22 -9.59 30.71 -1.72
C GLU A 22 -9.39 32.21 -1.44
N GLU A 23 -10.19 33.05 -2.10
CA GLU A 23 -10.10 34.52 -1.98
C GLU A 23 -10.29 35.02 -0.54
N SER A 24 -11.15 34.37 0.24
CA SER A 24 -11.36 34.67 1.68
C SER A 24 -10.09 34.45 2.51
N THR A 25 -9.34 33.39 2.22
CA THR A 25 -8.06 33.07 2.87
C THR A 25 -6.98 34.07 2.49
N LEU A 26 -6.91 34.44 1.20
CA LEU A 26 -5.98 35.47 0.73
C LEU A 26 -6.25 36.82 1.41
N GLN A 27 -7.53 37.19 1.55
CA GLN A 27 -7.93 38.40 2.25
C GLN A 27 -7.56 38.35 3.73
N ALA A 28 -7.80 37.22 4.42
CA ALA A 28 -7.41 37.06 5.82
C ALA A 28 -5.87 37.13 6.02
N ILE A 29 -5.07 36.67 5.06
CA ILE A 29 -3.61 36.83 5.07
C ILE A 29 -3.24 38.32 4.86
N ALA A 30 -3.85 39.00 3.89
CA ALA A 30 -3.61 40.41 3.59
C ALA A 30 -3.97 41.33 4.78
N ASP A 31 -5.06 41.02 5.47
CA ASP A 31 -5.52 41.73 6.67
C ASP A 31 -4.71 41.37 7.93
N GLY A 32 -3.76 40.44 7.81
CA GLY A 32 -2.90 39.99 8.92
C GLY A 32 -3.60 39.11 9.95
N THR A 33 -4.82 38.66 9.67
CA THR A 33 -5.58 37.73 10.52
C THR A 33 -5.00 36.32 10.44
N LEU A 34 -4.47 35.93 9.27
CA LEU A 34 -3.72 34.70 9.07
C LEU A 34 -2.24 35.01 8.82
N ARG A 35 -1.36 34.14 9.32
CA ARG A 35 0.09 34.23 9.11
C ARG A 35 0.59 32.95 8.44
N LEU A 36 1.45 33.13 7.45
CA LEU A 36 2.15 32.03 6.80
C LEU A 36 3.46 31.76 7.55
N THR A 37 3.65 30.53 7.97
CA THR A 37 4.89 30.04 8.56
C THR A 37 5.53 29.04 7.61
N VAL A 38 6.85 29.16 7.38
CA VAL A 38 7.61 28.21 6.56
C VAL A 38 8.25 27.21 7.50
N THR A 39 7.67 26.03 7.63
CA THR A 39 8.30 24.90 8.33
C THR A 39 9.29 24.23 7.39
N GLY A 40 10.56 24.11 7.79
CA GLY A 40 11.55 23.34 7.03
C GLY A 40 11.10 21.89 6.87
N ALA A 41 11.60 21.19 5.84
CA ALA A 41 11.27 19.78 5.61
C ALA A 41 11.64 18.86 6.80
N ASP A 42 12.54 19.30 7.68
CA ASP A 42 12.92 18.59 8.90
C ASP A 42 12.03 18.93 10.12
N ASP A 43 11.13 19.90 10.02
CA ASP A 43 10.40 20.49 11.16
C ASP A 43 8.88 20.22 11.14
N VAL A 44 8.40 19.38 10.22
CA VAL A 44 6.98 18.97 10.14
C VAL A 44 6.60 17.95 11.24
N SER A 45 7.38 17.86 12.32
CA SER A 45 7.11 16.99 13.48
C SER A 45 7.00 17.75 14.79
N ARG A 46 6.81 19.07 14.75
CA ARG A 46 6.70 19.89 15.96
C ARG A 46 5.45 20.78 15.97
N GLU A 47 4.29 20.14 16.02
CA GLU A 47 3.10 20.77 16.60
C GLU A 47 2.50 19.88 17.69
N THR A 48 3.05 20.02 18.89
CA THR A 48 2.35 20.44 20.13
C THR A 48 3.31 20.26 21.30
N PRO A 49 3.37 21.19 22.27
CA PRO A 49 3.98 20.93 23.57
C PRO A 49 3.05 19.97 24.33
N VAL A 50 3.05 18.70 23.92
CA VAL A 50 2.64 17.61 24.79
C VAL A 50 3.75 17.51 25.83
N ASP A 51 3.38 17.49 27.11
CA ASP A 51 4.28 17.23 28.23
C ASP A 51 5.32 16.18 27.84
N PRO A 52 6.59 16.34 28.25
CA PRO A 52 7.66 15.42 27.87
C PRO A 52 7.29 14.01 28.33
N LEU A 53 6.68 13.26 27.41
CA LEU A 53 6.49 11.83 27.50
C LEU A 53 7.89 11.29 27.73
N GLU A 54 8.08 10.74 28.92
CA GLU A 54 9.28 10.05 29.34
C GLU A 54 9.82 9.25 28.16
N SER A 55 11.10 9.45 27.86
CA SER A 55 11.77 8.81 26.73
C SER A 55 11.30 7.36 26.59
N PRO A 56 10.73 6.96 25.44
CA PRO A 56 10.03 5.71 25.33
C PRO A 56 10.98 4.56 25.64
N SER A 57 10.61 3.74 26.62
CA SER A 57 11.42 2.61 27.06
C SER A 57 11.58 1.61 25.91
N SER A 58 12.82 1.17 25.67
CA SER A 58 13.11 0.12 24.69
C SER A 58 12.70 -1.29 25.17
N GLU A 59 12.23 -1.44 26.41
CA GLU A 59 11.82 -2.74 26.92
C GLU A 59 10.48 -3.21 26.31
N PRO A 60 10.41 -4.45 25.79
CA PRO A 60 9.24 -4.94 25.07
C PRO A 60 7.99 -5.13 25.95
N VAL A 61 8.18 -5.28 27.27
CA VAL A 61 7.06 -5.37 28.23
C VAL A 61 6.46 -4.00 28.47
N GLN A 62 7.30 -2.96 28.55
CA GLN A 62 6.86 -1.59 28.76
C GLN A 62 6.17 -1.05 27.50
N ALA A 63 6.78 -1.26 26.33
CA ALA A 63 6.16 -0.90 25.05
C ALA A 63 4.78 -1.54 24.86
N ALA A 64 4.61 -2.81 25.25
CA ALA A 64 3.31 -3.49 25.18
C ALA A 64 2.25 -2.92 26.15
N ARG A 65 2.66 -2.25 27.23
CA ARG A 65 1.77 -1.55 28.17
C ARG A 65 1.41 -0.15 27.70
N ASP A 66 2.31 0.54 27.02
CA ASP A 66 2.13 1.93 26.62
C ASP A 66 1.43 2.07 25.27
N LEU A 67 1.65 1.15 24.34
CA LEU A 67 1.03 1.19 23.01
C LEU A 67 -0.50 1.29 22.99
N PRO A 68 -1.26 0.55 23.83
CA PRO A 68 -2.71 0.66 23.88
C PRO A 68 -3.20 2.00 24.47
N LYS A 69 -2.37 2.71 25.23
CA LYS A 69 -2.72 4.02 25.82
C LYS A 69 -2.64 5.16 24.80
N LEU A 70 -2.07 4.91 23.63
CA LEU A 70 -1.94 5.89 22.56
C LEU A 70 -3.19 5.81 21.67
N ASP A 71 -3.91 6.93 21.59
CA ASP A 71 -5.21 7.01 20.92
C ASP A 71 -5.10 6.89 19.40
N SER A 72 -3.99 7.37 18.81
CA SER A 72 -3.80 7.36 17.37
C SER A 72 -2.77 6.34 16.88
N ARG A 73 -3.02 5.79 15.69
CA ARG A 73 -2.05 4.96 14.95
C ARG A 73 -0.73 5.70 14.71
N SER A 74 -0.79 7.00 14.42
CA SER A 74 0.38 7.83 14.17
C SER A 74 1.25 7.94 15.41
N ASP A 75 0.67 8.14 16.59
CA ASP A 75 1.41 8.24 17.86
C ASP A 75 2.10 6.92 18.20
N ARG A 76 1.45 5.78 17.95
CA ARG A 76 2.06 4.45 18.13
C ARG A 76 3.27 4.26 17.22
N ARG A 77 3.21 4.75 15.96
CA ARG A 77 4.37 4.71 15.05
C ARG A 77 5.50 5.63 15.52
N ILE A 78 5.18 6.82 16.02
CA ILE A 78 6.16 7.77 16.55
C ILE A 78 6.85 7.16 17.77
N TYR A 79 6.09 6.62 18.71
CA TYR A 79 6.59 5.92 19.90
C TYR A 79 7.56 4.80 19.53
N LEU A 80 7.15 3.89 18.63
CA LEU A 80 7.97 2.77 18.20
C LEU A 80 9.23 3.20 17.42
N ASN A 81 9.16 4.28 16.65
CA ASN A 81 10.34 4.78 15.95
C ASN A 81 11.33 5.46 16.90
N ALA A 82 10.83 6.22 17.88
CA ALA A 82 11.65 6.88 18.89
C ALA A 82 12.39 5.87 19.80
N ALA A 83 11.72 4.78 20.20
CA ALA A 83 12.32 3.71 21.01
C ALA A 83 13.41 2.91 20.29
N LYS A 84 13.48 3.00 18.95
CA LYS A 84 14.40 2.26 18.06
C LYS A 84 14.55 0.76 18.39
N PRO A 85 13.45 0.01 18.60
CA PRO A 85 13.53 -1.39 18.98
C PRO A 85 14.07 -2.25 17.84
N THR A 86 14.73 -3.34 18.21
CA THR A 86 15.16 -4.38 17.28
C THR A 86 13.96 -5.20 16.79
N VAL A 87 14.13 -5.94 15.68
CA VAL A 87 13.10 -6.84 15.15
C VAL A 87 12.69 -7.90 16.17
N ALA A 88 13.62 -8.35 17.02
CA ALA A 88 13.34 -9.31 18.10
C ALA A 88 12.45 -8.70 19.19
N GLU A 89 12.73 -7.47 19.60
CA GLU A 89 11.93 -6.71 20.58
C GLU A 89 10.53 -6.40 20.06
N LEU A 90 10.40 -6.00 18.79
CA LEU A 90 9.09 -5.80 18.15
C LEU A 90 8.26 -7.08 18.15
N LYS A 91 8.89 -8.23 17.86
CA LYS A 91 8.22 -9.54 17.92
C LYS A 91 7.82 -9.94 19.33
N ALA A 92 8.66 -9.63 20.33
CA ALA A 92 8.34 -9.85 21.73
C ALA A 92 7.17 -8.96 22.19
N THR A 93 7.17 -7.69 21.77
CA THR A 93 6.09 -6.73 22.03
C THR A 93 4.76 -7.22 21.45
N ALA A 94 4.75 -7.68 20.19
CA ALA A 94 3.57 -8.28 19.57
C ALA A 94 3.05 -9.49 20.35
N ARG A 95 3.96 -10.36 20.83
CA ARG A 95 3.60 -11.53 21.64
C ARG A 95 2.97 -11.12 22.98
N ASN A 96 3.49 -10.11 23.65
CA ASN A 96 2.93 -9.56 24.89
C ASN A 96 1.55 -8.91 24.66
N LEU A 97 1.33 -8.35 23.48
CA LEU A 97 0.03 -7.86 23.02
C LEU A 97 -0.92 -8.98 22.56
N GLY A 98 -0.48 -10.25 22.53
CA GLY A 98 -1.29 -11.36 22.03
C GLY A 98 -1.55 -11.33 20.52
N ILE A 99 -0.80 -10.49 19.79
CA ILE A 99 -0.92 -10.33 18.34
C ILE A 99 -0.09 -11.42 17.67
N LYS A 100 -0.75 -12.26 16.85
CA LYS A 100 -0.05 -13.24 16.02
C LYS A 100 0.57 -12.54 14.81
N ILE A 101 1.88 -12.70 14.65
CA ILE A 101 2.63 -12.14 13.52
C ILE A 101 2.52 -13.11 12.35
N THR A 102 2.07 -12.62 11.19
CA THR A 102 2.04 -13.41 9.97
C THR A 102 3.45 -13.63 9.42
N SER A 103 3.72 -14.79 8.82
CA SER A 103 5.08 -15.19 8.38
C SER A 103 5.71 -14.31 7.28
N GLY A 104 4.92 -13.40 6.68
CA GLY A 104 5.36 -12.46 5.66
C GLY A 104 6.01 -11.18 6.21
N VAL A 105 5.77 -10.83 7.48
CA VAL A 105 6.26 -9.57 8.07
C VAL A 105 7.66 -9.79 8.64
N ARG A 106 8.70 -9.49 7.84
CA ARG A 106 10.10 -9.70 8.20
C ARG A 106 10.89 -8.41 8.42
N LEU A 107 10.44 -7.30 7.85
CA LEU A 107 11.12 -6.01 7.95
C LEU A 107 10.70 -5.27 9.22
N ARG A 108 11.60 -4.44 9.74
CA ARG A 108 11.36 -3.61 10.93
C ARG A 108 10.17 -2.68 10.71
N ASP A 109 10.15 -1.97 9.58
CA ASP A 109 9.13 -0.95 9.31
C ASP A 109 7.75 -1.58 9.12
N ASP A 110 7.68 -2.77 8.49
CA ASP A 110 6.43 -3.52 8.37
C ASP A 110 5.91 -3.98 9.75
N LEU A 111 6.80 -4.37 10.67
CA LEU A 111 6.42 -4.73 12.04
C LEU A 111 5.91 -3.53 12.84
N ILE A 112 6.56 -2.36 12.69
CA ILE A 112 6.11 -1.12 13.33
C ILE A 112 4.72 -0.76 12.84
N GLU A 113 4.50 -0.81 11.52
CA GLU A 113 3.21 -0.50 10.92
C GLU A 113 2.13 -1.50 11.37
N TYR A 114 2.47 -2.79 11.38
CA TYR A 114 1.56 -3.84 11.81
C TYR A 114 1.14 -3.67 13.27
N LEU A 115 2.09 -3.37 14.16
CA LEU A 115 1.82 -3.10 15.57
C LEU A 115 0.99 -1.83 15.77
N ALA A 116 1.28 -0.75 15.05
CA ALA A 116 0.53 0.49 15.16
C ALA A 116 -0.95 0.33 14.80
N VAL A 117 -1.24 -0.53 13.81
CA VAL A 117 -2.61 -0.87 13.41
C VAL A 117 -3.32 -1.73 14.46
N HIS A 118 -2.68 -2.79 14.96
CA HIS A 118 -3.36 -3.82 15.76
C HIS A 118 -3.27 -3.62 17.27
N ALA A 119 -2.39 -2.75 17.78
CA ALA A 119 -2.21 -2.57 19.23
C ALA A 119 -3.40 -1.88 19.93
N GLY A 120 -4.26 -1.18 19.18
CA GLY A 120 -5.44 -0.48 19.73
C GLY A 120 -6.75 -1.25 19.63
N ASP A 121 -6.79 -2.40 18.94
CA ASP A 121 -8.03 -3.13 18.64
C ASP A 121 -8.41 -4.14 19.73
N ARG A 122 -7.91 -3.92 20.97
CA ARG A 122 -8.03 -4.89 22.07
C ARG A 122 -9.36 -4.83 22.82
N ASP A 123 -10.18 -3.79 22.58
CA ASP A 123 -11.41 -3.58 23.32
C ASP A 123 -12.59 -4.45 22.86
N ASP A 124 -12.49 -5.18 21.73
CA ASP A 124 -13.64 -5.91 21.16
C ASP A 124 -13.55 -7.44 21.23
N VAL A 125 -12.62 -8.00 22.00
CA VAL A 125 -12.61 -9.46 22.26
C VAL A 125 -12.80 -9.75 23.74
N SER A 126 -14.01 -9.45 24.20
CA SER A 126 -14.61 -10.18 25.33
C SER A 126 -14.69 -11.67 24.96
N ARG A 127 -13.62 -12.37 25.35
CA ARG A 127 -13.53 -13.78 25.75
C ARG A 127 -14.88 -14.53 25.77
N PRO A 128 -15.17 -15.43 24.82
CA PRO A 128 -15.93 -16.63 25.14
C PRO A 128 -14.97 -17.59 25.85
N GLU A 129 -15.22 -17.85 27.13
CA GLU A 129 -14.64 -18.97 27.84
C GLU A 129 -15.13 -20.27 27.18
N HIS A 130 -14.37 -20.79 26.21
CA HIS A 130 -14.61 -22.14 25.72
C HIS A 130 -14.00 -23.15 26.68
N GLU A 131 -14.87 -23.53 27.61
CA GLU A 131 -14.86 -24.74 28.43
C GLU A 131 -14.18 -25.92 27.72
N ILE A 132 -13.09 -26.39 28.31
CA ILE A 132 -12.34 -27.57 27.91
C ILE A 132 -13.23 -28.79 28.18
N ARG A 133 -13.80 -29.39 27.12
CA ARG A 133 -14.27 -30.78 27.17
C ARG A 133 -13.22 -31.70 26.56
N PRO A 134 -12.71 -32.70 27.30
CA PRO A 134 -11.90 -33.76 26.71
C PRO A 134 -12.82 -34.79 26.04
N ARG A 135 -12.57 -35.13 24.78
CA ARG A 135 -13.10 -36.38 24.22
C ARG A 135 -12.05 -37.07 23.35
N ALA A 136 -11.78 -38.30 23.75
CA ALA A 136 -10.81 -39.25 23.22
C ALA A 136 -11.17 -39.74 21.79
N PRO A 137 -10.24 -40.43 21.10
CA PRO A 137 -10.26 -40.68 19.66
C PRO A 137 -10.91 -42.03 19.32
N LEU A 138 -11.45 -42.19 18.11
CA LEU A 138 -11.51 -43.50 17.42
C LEU A 138 -12.06 -43.42 15.98
N ALA A 139 -11.50 -44.34 15.19
CA ALA A 139 -12.03 -44.99 14.00
C ALA A 139 -11.77 -44.36 12.62
N ALA A 140 -10.78 -44.98 11.98
CA ALA A 140 -10.56 -45.04 10.54
C ALA A 140 -11.72 -45.72 9.80
N VAL A 141 -11.97 -45.31 8.56
CA VAL A 141 -12.44 -46.19 7.48
C VAL A 141 -11.78 -45.76 6.17
N ALA A 142 -11.28 -46.75 5.46
CA ALA A 142 -10.59 -46.68 4.19
C ALA A 142 -11.54 -46.49 2.99
N ASP A 143 -10.93 -46.09 1.88
CA ASP A 143 -10.92 -46.81 0.59
C ASP A 143 -11.31 -46.02 -0.69
N LYS A 144 -10.48 -46.28 -1.70
CA LYS A 144 -10.44 -45.82 -3.12
C LYS A 144 -11.56 -46.46 -3.96
N PRO A 145 -11.81 -46.15 -5.28
CA PRO A 145 -10.87 -45.86 -6.39
C PRO A 145 -11.29 -44.72 -7.37
N ASP A 146 -10.36 -44.04 -8.05
CA ASP A 146 -9.81 -44.28 -9.41
C ASP A 146 -10.84 -44.62 -10.50
N VAL A 147 -10.95 -43.79 -11.55
CA VAL A 147 -11.14 -44.15 -12.99
C VAL A 147 -11.19 -42.88 -13.90
N SER A 148 -10.23 -42.83 -14.83
CA SER A 148 -10.27 -42.41 -16.26
C SER A 148 -10.64 -40.99 -16.74
N ARG A 149 -9.62 -40.38 -17.38
CA ARG A 149 -9.52 -40.00 -18.82
C ARG A 149 -10.74 -39.37 -19.53
N ARG A 150 -10.54 -38.14 -20.03
CA ARG A 150 -10.37 -37.81 -21.48
C ARG A 150 -10.21 -36.29 -21.70
N SER A 151 -9.17 -35.92 -22.44
CA SER A 151 -9.19 -34.76 -23.35
C SER A 151 -9.85 -35.21 -24.67
N PRO A 152 -10.49 -34.33 -25.46
CA PRO A 152 -9.73 -33.41 -26.35
C PRO A 152 -10.34 -32.00 -26.55
N THR A 153 -9.49 -31.04 -26.90
CA THR A 153 -9.77 -29.77 -27.61
C THR A 153 -10.08 -30.06 -29.11
N PRO A 154 -10.53 -29.13 -29.97
CA PRO A 154 -11.00 -27.74 -29.77
C PRO A 154 -12.32 -27.42 -30.51
N GLU A 155 -13.19 -26.59 -29.93
CA GLU A 155 -14.28 -25.97 -30.70
C GLU A 155 -14.32 -24.46 -30.45
N THR A 156 -14.05 -23.75 -31.53
CA THR A 156 -14.19 -22.31 -31.72
C THR A 156 -15.65 -21.94 -31.53
N LEU A 157 -16.00 -21.46 -30.34
CA LEU A 157 -17.25 -20.75 -30.11
C LEU A 157 -16.96 -19.26 -30.14
N VAL A 158 -17.37 -18.63 -31.24
CA VAL A 158 -17.63 -17.20 -31.31
C VAL A 158 -18.83 -16.92 -30.39
N PRO A 159 -18.73 -16.05 -29.37
CA PRO A 159 -19.90 -15.52 -28.72
C PRO A 159 -20.28 -14.21 -29.40
N ASP A 160 -21.50 -14.24 -29.92
CA ASP A 160 -22.27 -13.09 -30.36
C ASP A 160 -22.42 -12.02 -29.27
N ASP A 161 -22.62 -10.81 -29.78
CA ASP A 161 -22.72 -9.51 -29.15
C ASP A 161 -23.72 -9.44 -27.98
N ASP A 162 -23.22 -9.15 -26.77
CA ASP A 162 -24.04 -8.66 -25.66
C ASP A 162 -23.37 -7.44 -25.02
N ARG A 163 -24.02 -6.30 -25.21
CA ARG A 163 -23.53 -4.93 -25.06
C ARG A 163 -23.17 -4.55 -23.63
N LYS A 164 -21.97 -4.93 -23.18
CA LYS A 164 -21.19 -4.10 -22.25
C LYS A 164 -20.27 -3.20 -23.08
N PRO A 165 -19.97 -1.96 -22.65
CA PRO A 165 -19.05 -1.11 -23.39
C PRO A 165 -17.77 -1.92 -23.56
N ALA A 166 -17.51 -2.33 -24.81
CA ALA A 166 -16.32 -3.05 -25.18
C ALA A 166 -15.20 -2.04 -24.94
N VAL A 167 -14.66 -2.08 -23.73
CA VAL A 167 -13.52 -1.28 -23.32
C VAL A 167 -12.49 -1.50 -24.41
N ASP A 168 -12.11 -0.43 -25.11
CA ASP A 168 -11.22 -0.53 -26.25
C ASP A 168 -9.83 -0.95 -25.75
N VAL A 169 -9.63 -2.26 -25.70
CA VAL A 169 -8.46 -2.92 -25.15
C VAL A 169 -7.20 -2.49 -25.92
N ALA A 170 -7.34 -2.30 -27.24
CA ALA A 170 -6.27 -1.85 -28.11
C ALA A 170 -5.89 -0.39 -27.81
N ALA A 171 -6.87 0.49 -27.62
CA ALA A 171 -6.63 1.88 -27.23
C ALA A 171 -5.90 1.97 -25.87
N ILE A 172 -6.34 1.18 -24.88
CA ILE A 172 -5.68 1.11 -23.56
C ILE A 172 -4.24 0.63 -23.70
N ALA A 173 -4.01 -0.45 -24.45
CA ALA A 173 -2.67 -1.00 -24.66
C ALA A 173 -1.74 -0.01 -25.39
N SER A 174 -2.27 0.74 -26.36
CA SER A 174 -1.53 1.80 -27.06
C SER A 174 -1.16 2.93 -26.09
N HIS A 175 -2.11 3.43 -25.32
CA HIS A 175 -1.87 4.52 -24.38
C HIS A 175 -0.86 4.14 -23.29
N LEU A 176 -0.93 2.91 -22.77
CA LEU A 176 0.08 2.40 -21.82
C LEU A 176 1.51 2.39 -22.38
N ARG A 177 1.68 2.25 -23.70
CA ARG A 177 3.01 2.30 -24.35
C ARG A 177 3.52 3.73 -24.55
N GLU A 178 2.65 4.73 -24.43
CA GLU A 178 3.01 6.15 -24.53
C GLU A 178 3.50 6.70 -23.18
N LEU A 179 2.96 6.20 -22.08
CA LEU A 179 3.31 6.63 -20.73
C LEU A 179 4.78 6.33 -20.37
N GLU A 180 5.40 7.28 -19.69
CA GLU A 180 6.82 7.21 -19.34
C GLU A 180 7.08 6.47 -18.02
N THR A 181 6.14 6.56 -17.07
CA THR A 181 6.34 6.05 -15.71
C THR A 181 5.35 4.95 -15.34
N GLU A 182 5.82 3.97 -14.58
CA GLU A 182 4.97 2.88 -14.03
C GLU A 182 3.88 3.44 -13.10
N SER A 183 4.13 4.58 -12.45
CA SER A 183 3.18 5.27 -11.58
C SER A 183 1.98 5.81 -12.37
N ASP A 184 2.24 6.53 -13.48
CA ASP A 184 1.18 7.09 -14.32
C ASP A 184 0.35 5.98 -14.97
N GLY A 185 1.01 4.91 -15.44
CA GLY A 185 0.32 3.74 -15.97
C GLY A 185 -0.54 3.04 -14.91
N ALA A 186 -0.09 2.97 -13.66
CA ALA A 186 -0.87 2.39 -12.58
C ALA A 186 -2.12 3.21 -12.27
N ALA A 187 -1.99 4.54 -12.20
CA ALA A 187 -3.10 5.46 -11.99
C ALA A 187 -4.11 5.40 -13.14
N TYR A 188 -3.63 5.33 -14.40
CA TYR A 188 -4.49 5.17 -15.57
C TYR A 188 -5.32 3.89 -15.52
N LEU A 189 -4.70 2.74 -15.22
CA LEU A 189 -5.42 1.47 -15.11
C LEU A 189 -6.44 1.45 -13.95
N ASP A 190 -6.16 2.15 -12.85
CA ASP A 190 -7.12 2.29 -11.75
C ASP A 190 -8.30 3.16 -12.14
N ALA A 191 -8.08 4.25 -12.89
CA ALA A 191 -9.14 5.10 -13.41
C ALA A 191 -10.08 4.36 -14.37
N GLN A 192 -9.54 3.44 -15.18
CA GLN A 192 -10.33 2.59 -16.08
C GLN A 192 -11.14 1.50 -15.37
N ARG A 193 -10.91 1.27 -14.06
CA ARG A 193 -11.61 0.28 -13.22
C ARG A 193 -11.73 -1.10 -13.88
N LEU A 194 -10.65 -1.57 -14.50
CA LEU A 194 -10.64 -2.82 -15.26
C LEU A 194 -10.79 -4.02 -14.32
N ASP A 195 -11.72 -4.91 -14.66
CA ASP A 195 -11.83 -6.21 -14.02
C ASP A 195 -10.71 -7.15 -14.50
N LYS A 196 -10.60 -8.33 -13.85
CA LYS A 196 -9.56 -9.30 -14.19
C LYS A 196 -9.65 -9.77 -15.64
N ALA A 197 -10.86 -9.88 -16.20
CA ALA A 197 -11.08 -10.33 -17.57
C ALA A 197 -10.59 -9.30 -18.59
N ALA A 198 -10.94 -8.03 -18.43
CA ALA A 198 -10.44 -6.94 -19.25
C ALA A 198 -8.91 -6.80 -19.13
N LEU A 199 -8.36 -6.98 -17.93
CA LEU A 199 -6.91 -6.95 -17.73
C LEU A 199 -6.19 -8.10 -18.46
N LEU A 200 -6.81 -9.28 -18.56
CA LEU A 200 -6.28 -10.40 -19.36
C LEU A 200 -6.36 -10.12 -20.86
N ALA A 201 -7.41 -9.44 -21.32
CA ALA A 201 -7.51 -9.00 -22.72
C ALA A 201 -6.40 -7.99 -23.06
N VAL A 202 -6.15 -6.99 -22.20
CA VAL A 202 -5.03 -6.05 -22.36
C VAL A 202 -3.70 -6.79 -22.36
N ALA A 203 -3.53 -7.79 -21.49
CA ALA A 203 -2.33 -8.60 -21.47
C ALA A 203 -2.12 -9.40 -22.77
N ALA A 204 -3.21 -9.94 -23.36
CA ALA A 204 -3.16 -10.62 -24.64
C ALA A 204 -2.74 -9.67 -25.79
N GLU A 205 -3.26 -8.44 -25.79
CA GLU A 205 -2.89 -7.40 -26.76
C GLU A 205 -1.40 -6.98 -26.64
N LEU A 206 -0.87 -7.01 -25.41
CA LEU A 206 0.57 -6.82 -25.14
C LEU A 206 1.41 -8.09 -25.37
N GLN A 207 0.82 -9.16 -25.92
CA GLN A 207 1.47 -10.43 -26.23
C GLN A 207 2.08 -11.14 -24.99
N LEU A 208 1.50 -10.91 -23.81
CA LEU A 208 1.93 -11.59 -22.58
C LEU A 208 1.37 -13.02 -22.53
N THR A 209 2.27 -13.99 -22.45
CA THR A 209 1.90 -15.42 -22.31
C THR A 209 1.89 -15.87 -20.85
N ARG A 210 1.16 -16.95 -20.56
CA ARG A 210 1.09 -17.62 -19.23
C ARG A 210 0.60 -16.72 -18.07
N VAL A 211 -0.27 -15.74 -18.36
CA VAL A 211 -0.76 -14.78 -17.38
C VAL A 211 -2.08 -15.16 -16.68
N THR A 212 -2.75 -16.22 -17.13
CA THR A 212 -4.08 -16.63 -16.64
C THR A 212 -4.10 -17.05 -15.17
N ARG A 213 -2.98 -17.54 -14.64
CA ARG A 213 -2.84 -18.00 -13.25
C ARG A 213 -2.46 -16.89 -12.26
N LEU A 214 -2.15 -15.69 -12.76
CA LEU A 214 -1.70 -14.60 -11.92
C LEU A 214 -2.87 -13.98 -11.14
N SER A 215 -2.55 -13.48 -9.95
CA SER A 215 -3.47 -12.58 -9.23
C SER A 215 -3.64 -11.27 -10.03
N GLN A 216 -4.75 -10.56 -9.82
CA GLN A 216 -5.01 -9.29 -10.53
C GLN A 216 -3.89 -8.26 -10.30
N ARG A 217 -3.34 -8.21 -9.07
CA ARG A 217 -2.23 -7.31 -8.71
C ARG A 217 -0.94 -7.65 -9.46
N GLU A 218 -0.60 -8.94 -9.57
CA GLU A 218 0.57 -9.39 -10.33
C GLU A 218 0.39 -9.21 -11.83
N LEU A 219 -0.82 -9.48 -12.34
CA LEU A 219 -1.18 -9.25 -13.74
C LEU A 219 -1.01 -7.77 -14.11
N LYS A 220 -1.52 -6.87 -13.26
CA LYS A 220 -1.38 -5.42 -13.44
C LYS A 220 0.09 -5.01 -13.49
N LYS A 221 0.90 -5.50 -12.54
CA LYS A 221 2.33 -5.24 -12.51
C LYS A 221 3.04 -5.72 -13.78
N ARG A 222 2.66 -6.89 -14.31
CA ARG A 222 3.27 -7.48 -15.50
C ARG A 222 2.87 -6.76 -16.79
N VAL A 223 1.62 -6.33 -16.90
CA VAL A 223 1.11 -5.45 -17.97
C VAL A 223 1.90 -4.14 -18.01
N LEU A 224 2.04 -3.46 -16.87
CA LEU A 224 2.80 -2.20 -16.77
C LEU A 224 4.27 -2.38 -17.13
N TYR A 225 4.91 -3.41 -16.59
CA TYR A 225 6.32 -3.69 -16.87
C TYR A 225 6.56 -4.00 -18.35
N GLN A 226 5.64 -4.70 -19.02
CA GLN A 226 5.76 -5.00 -20.44
C GLN A 226 5.55 -3.76 -21.31
N ALA A 227 4.50 -2.97 -21.04
CA ALA A 227 4.15 -1.81 -21.84
C ALA A 227 5.21 -0.69 -21.75
N ILE A 228 5.69 -0.40 -20.53
CA ILE A 228 6.58 0.73 -20.25
C ILE A 228 8.05 0.30 -20.22
N GLY A 229 8.32 -0.89 -19.68
CA GLY A 229 9.70 -1.39 -19.52
C GLY A 229 10.43 -1.64 -20.85
N ALA A 230 9.70 -1.93 -21.93
CA ALA A 230 10.28 -2.01 -23.27
C ALA A 230 10.89 -0.66 -23.68
N ARG A 231 10.15 0.46 -23.50
CA ARG A 231 10.66 1.81 -23.78
C ARG A 231 11.82 2.20 -22.87
N ARG A 232 11.75 1.91 -21.57
CA ARG A 232 12.82 2.26 -20.62
C ARG A 232 14.16 1.65 -21.02
N LYS A 233 14.16 0.42 -21.56
CA LYS A 233 15.38 -0.23 -22.07
C LYS A 233 15.96 0.50 -23.29
N PHE A 234 15.14 1.08 -24.17
CA PHE A 234 15.59 1.77 -25.38
C PHE A 234 15.84 3.28 -25.20
N ALA A 235 15.21 3.94 -24.22
CA ALA A 235 15.47 5.33 -23.91
C ALA A 235 16.91 5.55 -23.41
N GLY A 236 17.47 4.58 -22.68
CA GLY A 236 18.88 4.58 -22.27
C GLY A 236 19.86 4.39 -23.44
N LEU A 237 19.43 3.77 -24.54
CA LEU A 237 20.25 3.51 -25.73
C LEU A 237 20.31 4.70 -26.72
N ARG A 238 19.42 5.69 -26.59
CA ARG A 238 19.40 6.90 -27.45
C ARG A 238 20.32 8.04 -26.99
N LYS A 239 21.07 7.85 -25.91
CA LYS A 239 21.99 8.86 -25.33
C LYS A 239 23.47 8.55 -25.58
N TRP A 240 23.81 7.75 -26.57
CA TRP A 240 25.20 7.50 -26.98
C TRP A 240 25.52 8.21 -28.27
#